data_AF-A0A9W8VAG8-F1
#
_entry.id   AF-A0A9W8VAG8-F1
#
_cell.length_a   1.000
_cell.length_b   1.000
_cell.length_c   1.000
_cell.angle_alpha   90.00
_cell.angle_beta   90.00
_cell.angle_gamma   90.00
#
_symmetry.space_group_name_H-M   'P 1'
#
loop_
_entity.id
_entity.type
_entity.pdbx_description
1 polymer ?
#
loop_
_entity_poly.entity_id
_entity_poly.type
_entity_poly.pdbx_seq_one_letter_code
_entity_poly.pdbx_strand_id
1 'polypeptide(L)'
;MDQSTFGRGLVQNTQSPRIEDVLSRPNPRLSTTPPTSGMTRFNVPMLRWNNLSRWDDFNFQVLSDCFGDILNKHISPINYVQPGPFEIKTLTDLKDMCTRSILPRLDQPMAIGAAELGSRLNQTFPRIYTGHDQLLAGGHRRSALSFMADYDNSHRTHLVVSCVLHGSQWNSEALSNGVPAIAIEPIDRIATYCLLANTRYGFILTTQELVVVRVSGTAHKTNNSCQVEWQAIPWHASGPNVLTITLALWCLVMMSLRDTYRSICGPDQLLPLHRWWKYQNLEGMAVYHHHISMREVFSQPPGASVEERFLSG
;
A
#
# COMPACT_ATOMS: atom_id res chain seq x y z
N MET A 1 -46.18 10.85 -47.16
CA MET A 1 -44.83 11.46 -47.24
C MET A 1 -44.27 11.42 -45.84
N ASP A 2 -43.33 10.51 -45.65
CA ASP A 2 -42.74 10.13 -44.36
C ASP A 2 -41.97 11.25 -43.68
N GLN A 3 -42.18 11.39 -42.37
CA GLN A 3 -41.21 11.94 -41.45
C GLN A 3 -40.58 10.77 -40.69
N SER A 4 -39.30 10.50 -40.97
CA SER A 4 -38.52 9.49 -40.26
C SER A 4 -37.19 10.06 -39.77
N THR A 5 -37.06 10.11 -38.45
CA THR A 5 -35.97 9.49 -37.68
C THR A 5 -34.53 9.97 -37.88
N PHE A 6 -34.01 10.74 -36.91
CA PHE A 6 -32.63 10.69 -36.40
C PHE A 6 -32.71 11.26 -34.97
N GLY A 7 -32.56 10.51 -33.89
CA GLY A 7 -31.50 9.59 -33.53
C GLY A 7 -31.21 9.88 -32.05
N ARG A 8 -31.98 9.26 -31.14
CA ARG A 8 -31.70 9.32 -29.69
C ARG A 8 -30.34 8.66 -29.48
N GLY A 9 -29.33 9.47 -29.15
CA GLY A 9 -28.08 8.95 -28.59
C GLY A 9 -28.40 8.13 -27.35
N LEU A 10 -28.02 6.86 -27.38
CA LEU A 10 -28.00 5.98 -26.23
C LEU A 10 -27.11 6.60 -25.16
N VAL A 11 -27.71 7.18 -24.14
CA VAL A 11 -27.02 7.48 -22.88
C VAL A 11 -26.63 6.12 -22.31
N GLN A 12 -25.37 5.72 -22.49
CA GLN A 12 -24.82 4.58 -21.77
C GLN A 12 -24.94 4.91 -20.29
N ASN A 13 -25.81 4.17 -19.61
CA ASN A 13 -26.01 4.26 -18.18
C ASN A 13 -24.76 3.67 -17.50
N THR A 14 -23.65 4.44 -17.46
CA THR A 14 -22.43 4.02 -16.77
C THR A 14 -22.69 4.07 -15.28
N GLN A 15 -23.11 2.94 -14.72
CA GLN A 15 -23.19 2.73 -13.29
C GLN A 15 -21.83 3.08 -12.67
N SER A 16 -21.84 3.93 -11.65
CA SER A 16 -20.63 4.32 -10.91
C SER A 16 -19.90 3.05 -10.42
N PRO A 17 -18.61 2.85 -10.71
CA PRO A 17 -17.88 1.67 -10.23
C PRO A 17 -17.64 1.73 -8.72
N ARG A 18 -17.44 0.58 -8.07
CA ARG A 18 -16.95 0.53 -6.69
C ARG A 18 -15.46 0.88 -6.65
N ILE A 19 -14.95 1.27 -5.48
CA ILE A 19 -13.51 1.47 -5.27
C ILE A 19 -12.73 0.20 -5.64
N GLU A 20 -13.19 -0.97 -5.20
CA GLU A 20 -12.55 -2.25 -5.55
C GLU A 20 -12.43 -2.45 -7.06
N ASP A 21 -13.50 -2.16 -7.81
CA ASP A 21 -13.55 -2.36 -9.26
C ASP A 21 -12.50 -1.48 -9.97
N VAL A 22 -12.23 -0.28 -9.44
CA VAL A 22 -11.22 0.63 -9.98
C VAL A 22 -9.81 0.22 -9.57
N LEU A 23 -9.61 -0.14 -8.31
CA LEU A 23 -8.32 -0.61 -7.79
C LEU A 23 -7.92 -1.98 -8.34
N SER A 24 -8.86 -2.74 -8.89
CA SER A 24 -8.60 -4.07 -9.47
C SER A 24 -8.32 -4.04 -10.99
N ARG A 25 -8.36 -2.86 -11.62
CA ARG A 25 -8.14 -2.71 -13.07
C ARG A 25 -6.73 -3.14 -13.48
N PRO A 26 -6.55 -3.72 -14.68
CA PRO A 26 -5.24 -4.04 -15.23
C PRO A 26 -4.26 -2.87 -15.21
N ASN A 27 -3.02 -3.15 -14.82
CA ASN A 27 -1.91 -2.22 -14.97
C ASN A 27 -1.60 -1.98 -16.46
N PRO A 28 -1.02 -0.83 -16.81
CA PRO A 28 -0.63 -0.58 -18.20
C PRO A 28 0.45 -1.57 -18.64
N ARG A 29 0.46 -1.86 -19.94
CA ARG A 29 1.49 -2.73 -20.54
C ARG A 29 2.84 -2.01 -20.54
N LEU A 30 3.89 -2.73 -20.14
CA LEU A 30 5.26 -2.22 -20.14
C LEU A 30 6.05 -2.88 -21.28
N SER A 31 6.80 -2.07 -22.02
CA SER A 31 7.83 -2.53 -22.96
C SER A 31 9.19 -2.17 -22.38
N THR A 32 9.87 -3.17 -21.83
CA THR A 32 11.09 -2.96 -21.02
C THR A 32 12.34 -3.33 -21.81
N THR A 33 13.35 -2.47 -21.79
CA THR A 33 14.70 -2.86 -22.24
C THR A 33 15.56 -3.09 -20.99
N PRO A 34 16.22 -4.25 -20.84
CA PRO A 34 17.10 -4.48 -19.70
C PRO A 34 18.18 -3.40 -19.64
N PRO A 35 18.48 -2.84 -18.45
CA PRO A 35 19.60 -1.94 -18.31
C PRO A 35 20.90 -2.66 -18.66
N THR A 36 21.83 -1.94 -19.30
CA THR A 36 23.16 -2.46 -19.67
C THR A 36 24.05 -2.76 -18.47
N SER A 37 23.74 -2.18 -17.31
CA SER A 37 24.47 -2.38 -16.06
C SER A 37 23.63 -3.16 -15.05
N GLY A 38 24.29 -4.05 -14.30
CA GLY A 38 23.70 -4.74 -13.16
C GLY A 38 23.22 -3.77 -12.06
N MET A 39 22.63 -4.32 -10.99
CA MET A 39 22.20 -3.51 -9.86
C MET A 39 23.41 -2.80 -9.23
N THR A 40 23.39 -1.47 -9.22
CA THR A 40 24.39 -0.69 -8.49
C THR A 40 24.18 -0.91 -7.00
N ARG A 41 25.25 -1.27 -6.27
CA ARG A 41 25.17 -1.40 -4.81
C ARG A 41 24.67 -0.10 -4.19
N PHE A 42 23.77 -0.22 -3.22
CA PHE A 42 23.25 0.94 -2.51
C PHE A 42 24.20 1.35 -1.39
N ASN A 43 24.49 2.66 -1.28
CA ASN A 43 25.20 3.22 -0.13
C ASN A 43 24.27 3.33 1.09
N VAL A 44 23.74 2.18 1.52
CA VAL A 44 22.88 2.03 2.70
C VAL A 44 23.63 1.21 3.74
N PRO A 45 23.47 1.52 5.04
CA PRO A 45 24.00 0.65 6.08
C PRO A 45 23.38 -0.73 5.91
N MET A 46 24.21 -1.78 5.95
CA MET A 46 23.69 -3.13 6.08
C MET A 46 22.98 -3.18 7.43
N LEU A 47 21.66 -3.36 7.40
CA LEU A 47 20.92 -3.42 8.64
C LEU A 47 21.27 -4.73 9.32
N ARG A 48 21.29 -4.72 10.65
CA ARG A 48 21.16 -5.97 11.39
C ARG A 48 19.67 -6.19 11.54
N TRP A 49 19.17 -7.28 11.02
CA TRP A 49 17.78 -7.63 11.14
C TRP A 49 17.69 -9.08 11.58
N ASN A 50 16.84 -9.32 12.58
CA ASN A 50 16.78 -10.62 13.23
C ASN A 50 15.82 -11.57 12.51
N ASN A 51 15.00 -11.05 11.60
CA ASN A 51 14.00 -11.84 10.90
C ASN A 51 13.59 -11.20 9.55
N LEU A 52 13.77 -11.94 8.45
CA LEU A 52 13.02 -11.75 7.19
C LEU A 52 11.88 -12.76 7.21
N SER A 53 10.65 -12.32 7.01
CA SER A 53 9.55 -13.26 6.81
C SER A 53 8.59 -12.79 5.73
N ARG A 54 7.82 -13.74 5.20
CA ARG A 54 6.66 -13.41 4.38
C ARG A 54 5.64 -12.67 5.24
N TRP A 55 4.94 -11.71 4.63
CA TRP A 55 3.80 -11.03 5.22
C TRP A 55 2.51 -11.75 4.82
N ASP A 56 2.32 -12.97 5.31
CA ASP A 56 1.29 -13.90 4.81
C ASP A 56 -0.15 -13.39 4.98
N ASP A 57 -0.41 -12.55 6.00
CA ASP A 57 -1.72 -11.93 6.21
C ASP A 57 -1.96 -10.66 5.36
N PHE A 58 -0.98 -10.21 4.57
CA PHE A 58 -1.19 -9.17 3.56
C PHE A 58 -1.67 -9.79 2.23
N ASN A 59 -2.91 -10.26 2.21
CA ASN A 59 -3.53 -10.87 1.04
C ASN A 59 -4.93 -10.29 0.77
N PHE A 60 -5.51 -10.61 -0.40
CA PHE A 60 -6.81 -10.05 -0.79
C PHE A 60 -7.91 -10.32 0.25
N GLN A 61 -8.01 -11.56 0.73
CA GLN A 61 -9.08 -11.96 1.65
C GLN A 61 -9.03 -11.13 2.93
N VAL A 62 -7.86 -11.08 3.58
CA VAL A 62 -7.67 -10.31 4.81
C VAL A 62 -7.94 -8.82 4.57
N LEU A 63 -7.41 -8.23 3.49
CA LEU A 63 -7.62 -6.82 3.18
C LEU A 63 -9.10 -6.50 2.88
N SER A 64 -9.82 -7.42 2.25
CA SER A 64 -11.26 -7.33 2.03
C SER A 64 -12.05 -7.47 3.34
N ASP A 65 -11.61 -8.33 4.27
CA ASP A 65 -12.20 -8.43 5.60
C ASP A 65 -11.97 -7.12 6.39
N CYS A 66 -10.78 -6.53 6.29
CA CYS A 66 -10.44 -5.26 6.96
C CYS A 66 -11.20 -4.06 6.39
N PHE A 67 -11.24 -3.89 5.07
CA PHE A 67 -11.65 -2.65 4.41
C PHE A 67 -12.80 -2.80 3.41
N GLY A 68 -13.40 -3.99 3.30
CA GLY A 68 -14.37 -4.32 2.25
C GLY A 68 -15.60 -3.40 2.21
N ASP A 69 -16.04 -2.89 3.34
CA ASP A 69 -17.12 -1.91 3.41
C ASP A 69 -16.74 -0.54 2.80
N ILE A 70 -15.49 -0.12 2.93
CA ILE A 70 -14.93 1.04 2.23
C ILE A 70 -14.76 0.72 0.74
N LEU A 71 -14.17 -0.43 0.41
CA LEU A 71 -13.91 -0.87 -0.96
C LEU A 71 -15.19 -1.03 -1.79
N ASN A 72 -16.32 -1.32 -1.13
CA ASN A 72 -17.64 -1.40 -1.76
C ASN A 72 -18.30 -0.04 -2.04
N LYS A 73 -17.74 1.08 -1.58
CA LYS A 73 -18.30 2.41 -1.89
C LYS A 73 -18.16 2.73 -3.37
N HIS A 74 -19.17 3.37 -3.93
CA HIS A 74 -19.18 3.81 -5.31
C HIS A 74 -18.43 5.12 -5.49
N ILE A 75 -17.73 5.24 -6.61
CA ILE A 75 -16.97 6.43 -6.99
C ILE A 75 -17.32 6.89 -8.38
N SER A 76 -16.98 8.15 -8.65
CA SER A 76 -17.11 8.71 -9.99
C SER A 76 -16.24 7.90 -10.96
N PRO A 77 -16.70 7.67 -12.20
CA PRO A 77 -15.87 7.04 -13.21
C PRO A 77 -14.56 7.82 -13.39
N ILE A 78 -13.44 7.13 -13.19
CA ILE A 78 -12.12 7.68 -13.50
C ILE A 78 -11.94 7.64 -15.01
N ASN A 79 -12.22 8.78 -15.64
CA ASN A 79 -12.02 9.02 -17.06
C ASN A 79 -10.53 9.27 -17.27
N TYR A 80 -9.88 8.44 -18.08
CA TYR A 80 -8.47 8.50 -18.47
C TYR A 80 -7.45 7.94 -17.46
N VAL A 81 -7.08 6.68 -17.71
CA VAL A 81 -5.74 6.20 -17.47
C VAL A 81 -5.16 5.77 -18.81
N GLN A 82 -3.96 6.25 -19.15
CA GLN A 82 -3.29 5.81 -20.36
C GLN A 82 -3.01 4.28 -20.27
N PRO A 83 -3.54 3.46 -21.20
CA PRO A 83 -3.45 2.01 -21.11
C PRO A 83 -2.07 1.45 -21.48
N GLY A 84 -1.17 2.30 -22.01
CA GLY A 84 0.12 1.90 -22.57
C GLY A 84 0.01 1.44 -24.03
N PRO A 85 1.07 0.84 -24.59
CA PRO A 85 2.30 0.45 -23.90
C PRO A 85 3.18 1.64 -23.51
N PHE A 86 3.87 1.54 -22.38
CA PHE A 86 4.92 2.47 -21.97
C PHE A 86 6.29 1.86 -22.23
N GLU A 87 7.15 2.58 -22.95
CA GLU A 87 8.57 2.23 -23.06
C GLU A 87 9.29 2.59 -21.76
N ILE A 88 9.89 1.59 -21.11
CA ILE A 88 10.68 1.77 -19.88
C ILE A 88 12.14 1.47 -20.21
N LYS A 89 12.95 2.52 -20.36
CA LYS A 89 14.40 2.45 -20.61
C LYS A 89 15.20 2.79 -19.36
N THR A 90 14.62 3.60 -18.48
CA THR A 90 15.23 4.09 -17.24
C THR A 90 14.29 3.94 -16.05
N LEU A 91 14.83 4.03 -14.84
CA LEU A 91 14.01 4.07 -13.62
C LEU A 91 13.17 5.37 -13.53
N THR A 92 13.59 6.44 -14.21
CA THR A 92 12.80 7.66 -14.34
C THR A 92 11.54 7.40 -15.17
N ASP A 93 11.65 6.69 -16.29
CA ASP A 93 10.47 6.33 -17.11
C ASP A 93 9.45 5.53 -16.31
N LEU A 94 9.92 4.61 -15.45
CA LEU A 94 9.05 3.82 -14.57
C LEU A 94 8.32 4.69 -13.54
N LYS A 95 9.03 5.63 -12.89
CA LYS A 95 8.42 6.59 -11.94
C LYS A 95 7.40 7.51 -12.64
N ASP A 96 7.73 8.01 -13.81
CA ASP A 96 6.87 8.91 -14.59
C ASP A 96 5.62 8.19 -15.10
N MET A 97 5.75 6.92 -15.50
CA MET A 97 4.62 6.08 -15.87
C MET A 97 3.71 5.84 -14.67
N CYS A 98 4.25 5.50 -13.50
CA CYS A 98 3.46 5.33 -12.28
C CYS A 98 2.70 6.61 -11.92
N THR A 99 3.37 7.75 -11.99
CA THR A 99 2.76 9.06 -11.70
C THR A 99 1.62 9.41 -12.64
N ARG A 100 1.73 9.03 -13.92
CA ARG A 100 0.69 9.31 -14.93
C ARG A 100 -0.43 8.28 -15.00
N SER A 101 -0.18 7.03 -14.60
CA SER A 101 -1.10 5.92 -14.90
C SER A 101 -1.55 5.10 -13.70
N ILE A 102 -0.74 5.02 -12.64
CA ILE A 102 -1.06 4.23 -11.44
C ILE A 102 -1.62 5.15 -10.36
N LEU A 103 -0.89 6.20 -9.98
CA LEU A 103 -1.26 7.08 -8.87
C LEU A 103 -2.62 7.80 -9.05
N PRO A 104 -3.02 8.26 -10.25
CA PRO A 104 -4.34 8.88 -10.42
C PRO A 104 -5.52 7.93 -10.11
N ARG A 105 -5.32 6.61 -10.16
CA ARG A 105 -6.34 5.62 -9.78
C ARG A 105 -6.57 5.59 -8.27
N LEU A 106 -5.64 6.12 -7.49
CA LEU A 106 -5.66 6.10 -6.03
C LEU A 106 -6.32 7.34 -5.43
N ASP A 107 -6.33 8.48 -6.12
CA ASP A 107 -6.74 9.78 -5.58
C ASP A 107 -8.14 9.76 -4.93
N GLN A 108 -9.17 9.37 -5.69
CA GLN A 108 -10.54 9.33 -5.18
C GLN A 108 -10.74 8.21 -4.14
N PRO A 109 -10.27 6.97 -4.35
CA PRO A 109 -10.26 5.94 -3.31
C PRO A 109 -9.58 6.36 -2.00
N MET A 110 -8.46 7.06 -2.06
CA MET A 110 -7.72 7.51 -0.88
C MET A 110 -8.48 8.60 -0.13
N ALA A 111 -9.06 9.57 -0.82
CA ALA A 111 -9.87 10.60 -0.20
C ALA A 111 -11.10 10.02 0.53
N ILE A 112 -11.79 9.07 -0.10
CA ILE A 112 -12.97 8.41 0.50
C ILE A 112 -12.56 7.50 1.65
N GLY A 113 -11.51 6.70 1.49
CA GLY A 113 -11.01 5.83 2.54
C GLY A 113 -10.54 6.62 3.77
N ALA A 114 -9.83 7.72 3.56
CA ALA A 114 -9.43 8.62 4.64
C ALA A 114 -10.64 9.25 5.35
N ALA A 115 -11.64 9.73 4.60
CA ALA A 115 -12.85 10.30 5.21
C ALA A 115 -13.62 9.28 6.05
N GLU A 116 -13.78 8.05 5.55
CA GLU A 116 -14.52 6.99 6.24
C GLU A 116 -13.77 6.49 7.49
N LEU A 117 -12.45 6.28 7.39
CA LEU A 117 -11.63 5.95 8.57
C LEU A 117 -11.66 7.08 9.59
N GLY A 118 -11.58 8.33 9.13
CA GLY A 118 -11.67 9.51 9.99
C GLY A 118 -12.99 9.55 10.77
N SER A 119 -14.12 9.29 10.10
CA SER A 119 -15.43 9.21 10.74
C SER A 119 -15.49 8.15 11.85
N ARG A 120 -14.91 6.95 11.61
CA ARG A 120 -14.90 5.86 12.61
C ARG A 120 -14.04 6.17 13.83
N LEU A 121 -12.98 6.95 13.62
CA LEU A 121 -11.99 7.27 14.63
C LEU A 121 -12.28 8.61 15.32
N ASN A 122 -13.36 9.29 14.93
CA ASN A 122 -13.66 10.65 15.35
C ASN A 122 -12.46 11.60 15.13
N GLN A 123 -11.80 11.47 13.98
CA GLN A 123 -10.61 12.22 13.59
C GLN A 123 -10.76 12.72 12.15
N THR A 124 -10.24 13.89 11.82
CA THR A 124 -10.07 14.30 10.42
C THR A 124 -8.65 13.97 9.98
N PHE A 125 -8.51 13.19 8.91
CA PHE A 125 -7.20 12.96 8.30
C PHE A 125 -6.88 14.06 7.28
N PRO A 126 -5.61 14.47 7.18
CA PRO A 126 -5.18 15.46 6.21
C PRO A 126 -5.25 14.91 4.79
N ARG A 127 -5.14 15.82 3.82
CA ARG A 127 -5.01 15.43 2.42
C ARG A 127 -3.75 14.59 2.21
N ILE A 128 -3.91 13.50 1.47
CA ILE A 128 -2.81 12.65 1.02
C ILE A 128 -2.23 13.22 -0.28
N TYR A 129 -0.91 13.30 -0.33
CA TYR A 129 -0.14 13.74 -1.49
C TYR A 129 0.78 12.62 -1.95
N THR A 130 0.95 12.52 -3.26
CA THR A 130 1.99 11.68 -3.85
C THR A 130 3.14 12.55 -4.36
N GLY A 131 4.36 12.09 -4.17
CA GLY A 131 5.54 12.74 -4.73
C GLY A 131 6.59 11.72 -5.15
N HIS A 132 7.50 12.11 -6.03
CA HIS A 132 8.66 11.31 -6.40
C HIS A 132 9.95 11.98 -5.92
N ASP A 133 10.99 11.18 -5.71
CA ASP A 133 12.33 11.60 -5.28
C ASP A 133 12.35 12.50 -4.03
N GLN A 134 11.44 12.23 -3.10
CA GLN A 134 11.21 13.02 -1.88
C GLN A 134 12.32 12.80 -0.86
N LEU A 135 12.84 13.88 -0.29
CA LEU A 135 13.87 13.82 0.74
C LEU A 135 13.35 13.13 2.02
N LEU A 136 14.20 12.30 2.59
CA LEU A 136 14.01 11.68 3.89
C LEU A 136 14.74 12.48 4.97
N ALA A 137 14.39 12.24 6.24
CA ALA A 137 15.08 12.85 7.37
C ALA A 137 16.60 12.61 7.28
N GLY A 138 17.40 13.63 7.61
CA GLY A 138 18.85 13.62 7.44
C GLY A 138 19.35 13.99 6.03
N GLY A 139 18.47 14.31 5.08
CA GLY A 139 18.81 15.05 3.85
C GLY A 139 19.64 14.33 2.78
N HIS A 140 20.19 13.15 3.06
CA HIS A 140 21.08 12.43 2.14
C HIS A 140 20.39 11.36 1.27
N ARG A 141 19.14 11.01 1.59
CA ARG A 141 18.42 9.91 0.94
C ARG A 141 17.07 10.37 0.42
N ARG A 142 16.64 9.77 -0.70
CA ARG A 142 15.39 10.08 -1.38
C ARG A 142 14.56 8.82 -1.58
N SER A 143 13.30 8.89 -1.16
CA SER A 143 12.28 7.91 -1.51
C SER A 143 11.87 8.10 -2.96
N ALA A 144 11.80 7.01 -3.74
CA ALA A 144 11.57 7.08 -5.18
C ALA A 144 10.14 7.56 -5.51
N LEU A 145 9.15 6.95 -4.86
CA LEU A 145 7.75 7.38 -4.79
C LEU A 145 7.34 7.42 -3.31
N SER A 146 6.62 8.46 -2.91
CA SER A 146 6.16 8.65 -1.53
C SER A 146 4.69 9.02 -1.50
N PHE A 147 4.00 8.44 -0.53
CA PHE A 147 2.70 8.92 -0.07
C PHE A 147 2.94 9.73 1.21
N MET A 148 2.36 10.92 1.29
CA MET A 148 2.60 11.87 2.37
C MET A 148 1.29 12.50 2.85
N ALA A 149 1.25 12.87 4.11
CA ALA A 149 0.16 13.60 4.75
C ALA A 149 0.66 14.98 5.20
N ASP A 150 -0.19 16.00 5.09
CA ASP A 150 0.11 17.37 5.54
C ASP A 150 -0.76 17.73 6.74
N TYR A 151 -0.24 17.47 7.95
CA TYR A 151 -0.99 17.71 9.18
C TYR A 151 -1.02 19.21 9.55
N ASP A 152 0.08 19.94 9.36
CA ASP A 152 0.28 21.27 9.96
C ASP A 152 0.91 22.32 9.02
N ASN A 153 0.82 22.17 7.69
CA ASN A 153 1.35 23.10 6.65
C ASN A 153 2.85 23.43 6.76
N SER A 154 3.59 22.77 7.65
CA SER A 154 4.98 23.06 8.00
C SER A 154 5.91 21.92 7.59
N HIS A 155 5.48 20.66 7.74
CA HIS A 155 6.20 19.48 7.27
C HIS A 155 5.25 18.37 6.81
N ARG A 156 5.53 17.80 5.63
CA ARG A 156 4.84 16.61 5.14
C ARG A 156 5.37 15.37 5.84
N THR A 157 4.48 14.60 6.43
CA THR A 157 4.80 13.30 7.05
C THR A 157 4.75 12.21 6.00
N HIS A 158 5.81 11.41 5.90
CA HIS A 158 5.81 10.23 5.02
C HIS A 158 4.90 9.15 5.60
N LEU A 159 3.89 8.78 4.82
CA LEU A 159 2.96 7.69 5.11
C LEU A 159 3.54 6.35 4.64
N VAL A 160 4.02 6.32 3.39
CA VAL A 160 4.61 5.16 2.75
C VAL A 160 5.77 5.63 1.87
N VAL A 161 6.90 4.94 1.96
CA VAL A 161 8.12 5.23 1.19
C VAL A 161 8.43 4.11 0.19
N SER A 162 9.33 4.36 -0.76
CA SER A 162 9.70 3.32 -1.72
C SER A 162 11.11 3.44 -2.29
N CYS A 163 11.55 2.34 -2.89
CA CYS A 163 12.60 2.34 -3.90
C CYS A 163 12.09 1.71 -5.19
N VAL A 164 12.76 2.01 -6.30
CA VAL A 164 12.40 1.55 -7.65
C VAL A 164 13.62 0.87 -8.26
N LEU A 165 13.41 -0.29 -8.89
CA LEU A 165 14.42 -1.11 -9.53
C LEU A 165 13.90 -1.62 -10.88
N HIS A 166 14.79 -2.11 -11.73
CA HIS A 166 14.36 -2.87 -12.91
C HIS A 166 14.17 -4.35 -12.53
N GLY A 167 13.17 -5.03 -13.11
CA GLY A 167 12.89 -6.44 -12.78
C GLY A 167 14.02 -7.41 -13.16
N SER A 168 14.89 -7.04 -14.11
CA SER A 168 16.10 -7.81 -14.43
C SER A 168 17.26 -7.55 -13.46
N GLN A 169 17.18 -6.51 -12.63
CA GLN A 169 18.18 -6.20 -11.61
C GLN A 169 17.85 -6.89 -10.29
N TRP A 170 16.56 -7.00 -9.97
CA TRP A 170 16.08 -7.65 -8.76
C TRP A 170 14.61 -8.06 -8.89
N ASN A 171 14.28 -9.20 -8.30
CA ASN A 171 12.93 -9.66 -8.06
C ASN A 171 12.85 -10.36 -6.69
N SER A 172 11.63 -10.60 -6.22
CA SER A 172 11.34 -11.14 -4.91
C SER A 172 11.65 -12.63 -4.78
N GLU A 173 11.77 -13.37 -5.89
CA GLU A 173 12.18 -14.78 -5.87
C GLU A 173 13.58 -14.94 -5.26
N ALA A 174 14.44 -13.92 -5.41
CA ALA A 174 15.77 -13.89 -4.82
C ALA A 174 15.78 -13.91 -3.28
N LEU A 175 14.64 -13.64 -2.63
CA LEU A 175 14.47 -13.74 -1.18
C LEU A 175 14.17 -15.18 -0.71
N SER A 176 14.01 -16.12 -1.64
CA SER A 176 13.70 -17.53 -1.37
C SER A 176 14.99 -18.35 -1.27
N ASN A 177 15.24 -18.99 -0.12
CA ASN A 177 16.37 -19.89 0.20
C ASN A 177 17.78 -19.26 0.21
N GLY A 178 18.43 -19.24 1.38
CA GLY A 178 19.87 -18.95 1.50
C GLY A 178 20.29 -17.60 0.92
N VAL A 179 19.61 -16.53 1.36
CA VAL A 179 19.59 -15.22 0.72
C VAL A 179 21.01 -14.66 0.51
N PRO A 180 21.51 -14.56 -0.73
CA PRO A 180 22.77 -13.90 -1.02
C PRO A 180 22.71 -12.43 -0.61
N ALA A 181 23.82 -11.85 -0.15
CA ALA A 181 23.86 -10.44 0.30
C ALA A 181 23.25 -9.45 -0.72
N ILE A 182 23.41 -9.71 -2.02
CA ILE A 182 22.85 -8.87 -3.09
C ILE A 182 21.32 -8.88 -3.16
N ALA A 183 20.67 -9.98 -2.78
CA ALA A 183 19.22 -10.08 -2.77
C ALA A 183 18.59 -9.27 -1.62
N ILE A 184 19.37 -9.02 -0.56
CA ILE A 184 18.96 -8.28 0.63
C ILE A 184 19.07 -6.76 0.43
N GLU A 185 20.00 -6.27 -0.41
CA GLU A 185 20.28 -4.83 -0.47
C GLU A 185 19.04 -3.95 -0.74
N PRO A 186 18.07 -4.35 -1.58
CA PRO A 186 16.81 -3.61 -1.73
C PRO A 186 15.96 -3.59 -0.45
N ILE A 187 15.97 -4.67 0.32
CA ILE A 187 15.28 -4.80 1.61
C ILE A 187 15.94 -3.88 2.65
N ASP A 188 17.26 -3.90 2.77
CA ASP A 188 18.02 -2.99 3.64
C ASP A 188 17.74 -1.53 3.29
N ARG A 189 17.66 -1.22 1.99
CA ARG A 189 17.36 0.12 1.50
C ARG A 189 15.96 0.57 1.91
N ILE A 190 14.93 -0.23 1.66
CA ILE A 190 13.56 0.16 1.98
C ILE A 190 13.35 0.23 3.50
N ALA A 191 13.94 -0.68 4.27
CA ALA A 191 13.88 -0.62 5.74
C ALA A 191 14.60 0.61 6.29
N THR A 192 15.75 0.99 5.72
CA THR A 192 16.42 2.26 6.06
C THR A 192 15.51 3.45 5.78
N TYR A 193 14.76 3.44 4.68
CA TYR A 193 13.85 4.52 4.34
C TYR A 193 12.68 4.60 5.33
N CYS A 194 12.09 3.47 5.69
CA CYS A 194 11.04 3.35 6.71
C CYS A 194 11.51 3.92 8.05
N LEU A 195 12.73 3.57 8.51
CA LEU A 195 13.32 4.08 9.75
C LEU A 195 13.54 5.60 9.71
N LEU A 196 14.06 6.13 8.60
CA LEU A 196 14.30 7.58 8.45
C LEU A 196 13.00 8.37 8.32
N ALA A 197 11.99 7.81 7.68
CA ALA A 197 10.67 8.41 7.52
C ALA A 197 9.78 8.25 8.76
N ASN A 198 10.21 7.44 9.74
CA ASN A 198 9.38 6.99 10.85
C ASN A 198 8.02 6.43 10.38
N THR A 199 8.06 5.54 9.39
CA THR A 199 6.89 4.77 8.95
C THR A 199 7.22 3.28 8.88
N ARG A 200 6.27 2.41 9.25
CA ARG A 200 6.38 0.96 9.12
C ARG A 200 6.29 0.49 7.67
N TYR A 201 5.70 1.29 6.79
CA TYR A 201 5.26 0.82 5.49
C TYR A 201 6.14 1.34 4.38
N GLY A 202 6.54 0.43 3.50
CA GLY A 202 7.23 0.79 2.27
C GLY A 202 6.93 -0.20 1.16
N PHE A 203 7.50 0.06 0.00
CA PHE A 203 7.48 -0.91 -1.10
C PHE A 203 8.70 -0.79 -2.02
N ILE A 204 8.99 -1.88 -2.71
CA ILE A 204 9.96 -1.95 -3.79
C ILE A 204 9.16 -2.15 -5.07
N LEU A 205 9.28 -1.22 -6.00
CA LEU A 205 8.62 -1.31 -7.30
C LEU A 205 9.61 -1.78 -8.35
N THR A 206 9.23 -2.81 -9.12
CA THR A 206 9.98 -3.23 -10.30
C THR A 206 9.09 -3.20 -11.55
N THR A 207 9.69 -3.48 -12.71
CA THR A 207 8.93 -3.66 -13.95
C THR A 207 8.12 -4.97 -13.99
N GLN A 208 8.27 -5.85 -12.99
CA GLN A 208 7.63 -7.17 -12.95
C GLN A 208 6.68 -7.34 -11.75
N GLU A 209 6.86 -6.57 -10.68
CA GLU A 209 6.09 -6.74 -9.44
C GLU A 209 6.16 -5.50 -8.53
N LEU A 210 5.28 -5.47 -7.54
CA LEU A 210 5.37 -4.64 -6.35
C LEU A 210 5.67 -5.55 -5.15
N VAL A 211 6.73 -5.26 -4.40
CA VAL A 211 7.00 -5.92 -3.11
C VAL A 211 6.67 -4.95 -2.00
N VAL A 212 5.57 -5.16 -1.30
CA VAL A 212 5.24 -4.38 -0.11
C VAL A 212 6.05 -4.87 1.08
N VAL A 213 6.38 -3.95 1.99
CA VAL A 213 7.11 -4.27 3.21
C VAL A 213 6.46 -3.63 4.44
N ARG A 214 6.50 -4.35 5.55
CA ARG A 214 6.23 -3.85 6.90
C ARG A 214 7.48 -4.01 7.75
N VAL A 215 7.87 -2.92 8.41
CA VAL A 215 9.11 -2.81 9.19
C VAL A 215 8.76 -2.52 10.65
N SER A 216 9.36 -3.29 11.56
CA SER A 216 9.42 -2.96 12.99
C SER A 216 10.85 -2.95 13.49
N GLY A 217 11.06 -2.26 14.59
CA GLY A 217 12.37 -2.09 15.20
C GLY A 217 12.34 -0.97 16.21
N THR A 218 13.42 -0.82 16.96
CA THR A 218 13.57 0.33 17.85
C THR A 218 14.07 1.50 17.02
N ALA A 219 13.26 2.54 16.87
CA ALA A 219 13.65 3.76 16.18
C ALA A 219 14.95 4.34 16.80
N HIS A 220 15.76 4.99 15.97
CA HIS A 220 16.91 5.84 16.34
C HIS A 220 18.28 5.21 16.57
N LYS A 221 18.48 3.90 16.31
CA LYS A 221 19.83 3.33 16.22
C LYS A 221 19.91 2.40 15.01
N THR A 222 20.63 2.80 13.97
CA THR A 222 20.92 1.98 12.77
C THR A 222 21.66 0.67 13.08
N ASN A 223 22.12 0.50 14.33
CA ASN A 223 22.76 -0.71 14.84
C ASN A 223 21.79 -1.70 15.50
N ASN A 224 20.53 -1.32 15.69
CA ASN A 224 19.53 -2.17 16.33
C ASN A 224 18.82 -3.06 15.31
N SER A 225 18.47 -4.26 15.77
CA SER A 225 17.71 -5.25 15.02
C SER A 225 16.35 -4.71 14.58
N CYS A 226 16.08 -4.73 13.28
CA CYS A 226 14.74 -4.59 12.74
C CYS A 226 14.18 -5.96 12.32
N GLN A 227 12.86 -6.05 12.19
CA GLN A 227 12.18 -7.15 11.51
C GLN A 227 11.51 -6.59 10.26
N VAL A 228 11.58 -7.38 9.19
CA VAL A 228 10.95 -7.01 7.92
C VAL A 228 10.06 -8.15 7.47
N GLU A 229 8.79 -7.83 7.24
CA GLU A 229 7.82 -8.69 6.61
C GLU A 229 7.57 -8.19 5.19
N TRP A 230 7.44 -9.09 4.21
CA TRP A 230 7.24 -8.70 2.81
C TRP A 230 6.24 -9.56 2.08
N GLN A 231 5.53 -8.96 1.13
CA GLN A 231 4.65 -9.66 0.20
C GLN A 231 4.84 -9.15 -1.22
N ALA A 232 4.91 -10.06 -2.18
CA ALA A 232 5.07 -9.74 -3.59
C ALA A 232 3.71 -9.80 -4.32
N ILE A 233 3.48 -8.82 -5.19
CA ILE A 233 2.29 -8.69 -6.03
C ILE A 233 2.75 -8.57 -7.48
N PRO A 234 2.46 -9.57 -8.35
CA PRO A 234 2.86 -9.52 -9.75
C PRO A 234 2.26 -8.32 -10.51
N TRP A 235 3.01 -7.75 -11.44
CA TRP A 235 2.57 -6.60 -12.25
C TRP A 235 1.27 -6.87 -13.01
N HIS A 236 1.08 -8.10 -13.47
CA HIS A 236 -0.09 -8.51 -14.25
C HIS A 236 -1.33 -8.84 -13.39
N ALA A 237 -1.22 -8.83 -12.05
CA ALA A 237 -2.33 -9.11 -11.15
C ALA A 237 -3.46 -8.08 -11.34
N SER A 238 -4.63 -8.57 -11.73
CA SER A 238 -5.82 -7.76 -11.97
C SER A 238 -7.09 -8.60 -11.93
N GLY A 239 -8.23 -7.94 -11.77
CA GLY A 239 -9.54 -8.58 -11.69
C GLY A 239 -10.09 -8.70 -10.27
N PRO A 240 -11.36 -9.13 -10.16
CA PRO A 240 -12.05 -9.25 -8.87
C PRO A 240 -11.38 -10.31 -8.00
N ASN A 241 -11.43 -10.10 -6.68
CA ASN A 241 -10.87 -11.05 -5.70
C ASN A 241 -9.36 -11.30 -5.81
N VAL A 242 -8.61 -10.37 -6.41
CA VAL A 242 -7.16 -10.47 -6.59
C VAL A 242 -6.49 -9.28 -5.91
N LEU A 243 -5.42 -9.52 -5.17
CA LEU A 243 -4.58 -8.45 -4.64
C LEU A 243 -3.77 -7.84 -5.79
N THR A 244 -4.10 -6.61 -6.18
CA THR A 244 -3.41 -5.86 -7.24
C THR A 244 -2.44 -4.85 -6.65
N ILE A 245 -1.56 -4.30 -7.50
CA ILE A 245 -0.61 -3.24 -7.10
C ILE A 245 -1.34 -2.02 -6.54
N THR A 246 -2.39 -1.55 -7.21
CA THR A 246 -3.16 -0.38 -6.78
C THR A 246 -3.93 -0.63 -5.49
N LEU A 247 -4.51 -1.82 -5.32
CA LEU A 247 -5.17 -2.20 -4.07
C LEU A 247 -4.16 -2.26 -2.91
N ALA A 248 -3.00 -2.88 -3.13
CA ALA A 248 -1.93 -2.97 -2.14
C ALA A 248 -1.43 -1.58 -1.70
N LEU A 249 -1.15 -0.68 -2.66
CA LEU A 249 -0.72 0.69 -2.36
C LEU A 249 -1.79 1.46 -1.58
N TRP A 250 -3.06 1.34 -1.97
CA TRP A 250 -4.17 1.95 -1.25
C TRP A 250 -4.23 1.44 0.20
N CYS A 251 -4.14 0.12 0.41
CA CYS A 251 -4.16 -0.47 1.76
C CYS A 251 -2.99 0.00 2.63
N LEU A 252 -1.76 0.05 2.09
CA LEU A 252 -0.61 0.59 2.83
C LEU A 252 -0.88 2.02 3.33
N VAL A 253 -1.45 2.86 2.46
CA VAL A 253 -1.79 4.23 2.84
C VAL A 253 -2.87 4.25 3.92
N MET A 254 -3.96 3.49 3.76
CA MET A 254 -5.02 3.43 4.77
C MET A 254 -4.51 2.99 6.15
N MET A 255 -3.64 1.97 6.21
CA MET A 255 -3.02 1.51 7.45
C MET A 255 -2.07 2.54 8.09
N SER A 256 -1.49 3.42 7.27
CA SER A 256 -0.53 4.44 7.69
C SER A 256 -1.15 5.77 8.14
N LEU A 257 -2.48 5.95 8.03
CA LEU A 257 -3.11 7.23 8.35
C LEU A 257 -3.07 7.57 9.85
N ARG A 258 -3.10 6.55 10.72
CA ARG A 258 -2.99 6.73 12.17
C ARG A 258 -1.54 6.57 12.62
N ASP A 259 -1.05 7.54 13.39
CA ASP A 259 0.29 7.55 13.98
C ASP A 259 0.63 6.27 14.75
N THR A 260 -0.34 5.72 15.49
CA THR A 260 -0.21 4.48 16.26
C THR A 260 0.09 3.25 15.39
N TYR A 261 -0.33 3.26 14.12
CA TYR A 261 -0.09 2.17 13.17
C TYR A 261 0.97 2.52 12.12
N ARG A 262 1.24 3.82 11.91
CA ARG A 262 2.27 4.33 11.00
C ARG A 262 3.66 4.27 11.61
N SER A 263 3.85 4.85 12.79
CA SER A 263 5.18 5.11 13.35
C SER A 263 5.90 3.81 13.66
N ILE A 264 7.21 3.76 13.44
CA ILE A 264 8.02 2.57 13.76
C ILE A 264 7.79 2.18 15.23
N CYS A 265 7.57 0.88 15.47
CA CYS A 265 7.34 0.33 16.79
C CYS A 265 8.25 -0.87 17.06
N GLY A 266 8.34 -1.28 18.33
CA GLY A 266 9.01 -2.53 18.69
C GLY A 266 8.37 -3.74 17.99
N PRO A 267 9.14 -4.80 17.69
CA PRO A 267 8.61 -6.04 17.12
C PRO A 267 7.46 -6.66 17.91
N ASP A 268 7.51 -6.57 19.23
CA ASP A 268 6.51 -7.03 20.19
C ASP A 268 5.19 -6.24 20.14
N GLN A 269 5.21 -5.06 19.51
CA GLN A 269 4.06 -4.17 19.37
C GLN A 269 3.37 -4.31 18.00
N LEU A 270 3.94 -5.10 17.08
CA LEU A 270 3.26 -5.41 15.82
C LEU A 270 2.14 -6.41 16.07
N LEU A 271 0.92 -5.99 15.75
CA LEU A 271 -0.23 -6.88 15.70
C LEU A 271 -0.36 -7.51 14.30
N PRO A 272 -0.81 -8.77 14.20
CA PRO A 272 -1.22 -9.35 12.92
C PRO A 272 -2.24 -8.44 12.24
N LEU A 273 -2.15 -8.28 10.92
CA LEU A 273 -3.12 -7.49 10.17
C LEU A 273 -4.53 -8.08 10.34
N HIS A 274 -4.66 -9.41 10.44
CA HIS A 274 -5.96 -10.05 10.63
C HIS A 274 -6.41 -10.09 12.12
N ARG A 275 -6.05 -9.08 12.92
CA ARG A 275 -6.42 -8.97 14.35
C ARG A 275 -7.75 -8.25 14.54
N TRP A 276 -8.64 -8.86 15.32
CA TRP A 276 -9.95 -8.29 15.66
C TRP A 276 -10.15 -8.28 17.17
N TRP A 277 -10.81 -7.24 17.68
CA TRP A 277 -11.27 -7.18 19.06
C TRP A 277 -12.71 -7.63 19.14
N LYS A 278 -13.02 -8.51 20.09
CA LYS A 278 -14.37 -8.98 20.35
C LYS A 278 -14.92 -8.29 21.59
N TYR A 279 -16.12 -7.74 21.46
CA TYR A 279 -16.90 -7.09 22.51
C TYR A 279 -18.28 -7.73 22.61
N GLN A 280 -18.98 -7.45 23.71
CA GLN A 280 -20.42 -7.66 23.82
C GLN A 280 -21.11 -6.30 23.76
N ASN A 281 -22.11 -6.16 22.90
CA ASN A 281 -22.96 -4.98 22.90
C ASN A 281 -23.98 -5.03 24.06
N LEU A 282 -24.78 -3.98 24.21
CA LEU A 282 -25.80 -3.88 25.27
C LEU A 282 -26.87 -4.98 25.22
N GLU A 283 -27.04 -5.64 24.07
CA GLU A 283 -27.98 -6.73 23.84
C GLU A 283 -27.33 -8.11 24.09
N GLY A 284 -26.07 -8.14 24.52
CA GLY A 284 -25.31 -9.37 24.74
C GLY A 284 -24.81 -10.05 23.46
N MET A 285 -24.98 -9.42 22.29
CA MET A 285 -24.47 -9.94 21.03
C MET A 285 -22.96 -9.67 20.88
N ALA A 286 -22.25 -10.65 20.32
CA ALA A 286 -20.84 -10.50 20.00
C ALA A 286 -20.65 -9.55 18.82
N VAL A 287 -19.80 -8.55 19.01
CA VAL A 287 -19.42 -7.57 18.00
C VAL A 287 -17.91 -7.61 17.83
N TYR A 288 -17.44 -7.56 16.57
CA TYR A 288 -16.02 -7.63 16.25
C TYR A 288 -15.57 -6.34 15.58
N HIS A 289 -14.53 -5.73 16.11
CA HIS A 289 -13.91 -4.54 15.52
C HIS A 289 -12.51 -4.84 15.01
N HIS A 290 -12.25 -4.52 13.75
CA HIS A 290 -10.91 -4.65 13.19
C HIS A 290 -9.98 -3.58 13.76
N HIS A 291 -8.81 -3.97 14.25
CA HIS A 291 -7.98 -3.10 15.07
C HIS A 291 -7.47 -1.83 14.33
N ILE A 292 -7.24 -1.91 13.01
CA ILE A 292 -6.75 -0.77 12.20
C ILE A 292 -7.93 0.07 11.67
N SER A 293 -8.83 -0.59 10.93
CA SER A 293 -9.90 0.09 10.19
C SER A 293 -11.11 0.47 11.04
N MET A 294 -11.20 -0.08 12.25
CA MET A 294 -12.38 -0.02 13.12
C MET A 294 -13.66 -0.51 12.45
N ARG A 295 -13.56 -1.32 11.38
CA ARG A 295 -14.71 -1.96 10.76
C ARG A 295 -15.40 -2.85 11.77
N GLU A 296 -16.72 -2.71 11.86
CA GLU A 296 -17.58 -3.52 12.70
C GLU A 296 -18.22 -4.64 11.90
N VAL A 297 -18.23 -5.86 12.45
CA VAL A 297 -18.98 -7.00 11.93
C VAL A 297 -19.60 -7.80 13.08
N PHE A 298 -20.69 -8.51 12.79
CA PHE A 298 -21.46 -9.30 13.77
C PHE A 298 -21.12 -10.80 13.75
N SER A 299 -20.16 -11.20 12.93
CA SER A 299 -19.64 -12.57 12.84
C SER A 299 -18.13 -12.53 12.75
N GLN A 300 -17.45 -13.43 13.46
CA GLN A 300 -15.99 -13.54 13.41
C GLN A 300 -15.53 -13.82 11.96
N PRO A 301 -14.63 -13.00 11.39
CA PRO A 301 -14.06 -13.29 10.08
C PRO A 301 -13.25 -14.60 10.09
N PRO A 302 -13.37 -15.45 9.06
CA PRO A 302 -12.67 -16.74 9.03
C PRO A 302 -11.14 -16.57 9.11
N GLY A 303 -10.50 -17.26 10.07
CA GLY A 303 -9.04 -17.17 10.26
C GLY A 303 -8.57 -15.89 10.96
N ALA A 304 -9.47 -15.05 11.46
CA ALA A 304 -9.12 -13.89 12.27
C ALA A 304 -8.49 -14.29 13.62
N SER A 305 -7.44 -13.56 14.00
CA SER A 305 -6.89 -13.60 15.35
C SER A 305 -7.75 -12.71 16.25
N VAL A 306 -8.48 -13.30 17.19
CA VAL A 306 -9.43 -12.55 18.04
C VAL A 306 -8.90 -12.39 19.46
N GLU A 307 -9.03 -11.18 20.00
CA GLU A 307 -8.74 -10.85 21.40
C GLU A 307 -10.02 -10.30 22.04
N GLU A 308 -10.42 -10.89 23.17
CA GLU A 308 -11.57 -10.40 23.94
C GLU A 308 -11.18 -9.15 24.71
N ARG A 309 -11.99 -8.09 24.60
CA ARG A 309 -11.82 -6.88 25.38
C ARG A 309 -13.08 -6.59 26.17
N PHE A 310 -12.92 -6.52 27.49
CA PHE A 310 -13.96 -6.01 28.36
C PHE A 310 -13.95 -4.49 28.25
N LEU A 311 -15.12 -3.88 28.01
CA LEU A 311 -15.26 -2.43 28.17
C LEU A 311 -14.91 -2.12 29.62
N SER A 312 -13.77 -1.46 29.86
CA SER A 312 -13.51 -0.82 31.14
C SER A 312 -14.58 0.27 31.29
N GLY A 313 -15.50 0.05 32.23
CA GLY A 313 -16.53 1.04 32.60
C GLY A 313 -15.95 2.32 33.17
#